data_AF-A0AAE1W7G8-F1
#
_entry.id   AF-A0AAE1W7G8-F1
#
_cell.length_a   1.000
_cell.length_b   1.000
_cell.length_c   1.000
_cell.angle_alpha   90.00
_cell.angle_beta   90.00
_cell.angle_gamma   90.00
#
_symmetry.space_group_name_H-M   'P 1'
#
loop_
_entity.id
_entity.type
_entity.pdbx_description
1 polymer ?
#
loop_
_entity_poly.entity_id
_entity_poly.type
_entity_poly.pdbx_seq_one_letter_code
_entity_poly.pdbx_strand_id
1 'polypeptide(L)'
;MIWEFCRFFTWGLLCFAWPCAYVKTLFEDGDGAKLQCLYNPTTQAEDNLFHGHRYVLVPIFGLLFNKRWFTFLMLFVPVTGLWIVLLEYRGLVPEPTCYDFVSQEFAQRTIRNLRTILHAIILLNEGFCCLMAAATLIVS
;
A
#
# COMPACT_ATOMS: atom_id res chain seq x y z
N MET A 1 9.26 -5.37 -4.57
CA MET A 1 8.60 -4.15 -5.14
C MET A 1 7.06 -4.21 -5.19
N ILE A 2 6.42 -5.18 -5.86
CA ILE A 2 4.93 -5.26 -5.94
C ILE A 2 4.26 -5.42 -4.57
N TRP A 3 4.87 -6.19 -3.67
CA TRP A 3 4.38 -6.39 -2.31
C TRP A 3 4.36 -5.09 -1.48
N GLU A 4 5.37 -4.25 -1.65
CA GLU A 4 5.50 -2.94 -0.99
C GLU A 4 4.46 -1.95 -1.52
N PHE A 5 4.23 -1.93 -2.83
CA PHE A 5 3.21 -1.08 -3.45
C PHE A 5 1.80 -1.44 -2.95
N CYS A 6 1.51 -2.74 -2.80
CA CYS A 6 0.26 -3.20 -2.20
C CYS A 6 0.13 -2.77 -0.73
N ARG A 7 1.18 -2.84 0.10
CA ARG A 7 1.12 -2.42 1.51
C ARG A 7 0.92 -0.91 1.66
N PHE A 8 1.66 -0.10 0.91
CA PHE A 8 1.50 1.36 0.92
C PHE A 8 0.13 1.79 0.40
N PHE A 9 -0.37 1.15 -0.66
CA PHE A 9 -1.70 1.45 -1.21
C PHE A 9 -2.80 1.07 -0.21
N THR A 10 -2.67 -0.08 0.45
CA THR A 10 -3.62 -0.54 1.49
C THR A 10 -3.61 0.40 2.70
N TRP A 11 -2.43 0.90 3.10
CA TRP A 11 -2.33 1.91 4.15
C TRP A 11 -2.94 3.25 3.73
N GLY A 12 -2.70 3.69 2.50
CA GLY A 12 -3.34 4.89 1.94
C GLY A 12 -4.86 4.78 1.98
N LEU A 13 -5.41 3.63 1.60
CA LEU A 13 -6.86 3.37 1.69
C LEU A 13 -7.37 3.42 3.13
N LEU A 14 -6.64 2.87 4.10
CA LEU A 14 -6.98 2.95 5.53
C LEU A 14 -6.95 4.40 6.05
N CYS A 15 -5.94 5.17 5.65
CA CYS A 15 -5.80 6.59 5.99
C CYS A 15 -6.92 7.46 5.42
N PHE A 16 -7.48 7.11 4.25
CA PHE A 16 -8.63 7.82 3.68
C PHE A 16 -9.97 7.32 4.22
N ALA A 17 -10.12 6.01 4.45
CA ALA A 17 -11.36 5.41 4.91
C ALA A 17 -11.68 5.77 6.37
N TRP A 18 -10.65 5.88 7.22
CA TRP A 18 -10.85 6.13 8.66
C TRP A 18 -11.47 7.51 8.96
N PRO A 19 -10.95 8.63 8.44
CA PRO A 19 -11.57 9.93 8.63
C PRO A 19 -12.95 10.02 7.97
N CYS A 20 -13.14 9.38 6.81
CA CYS A 20 -14.44 9.35 6.12
C CYS A 20 -15.51 8.64 6.95
N ALA A 21 -15.17 7.54 7.62
CA ALA A 21 -16.09 6.83 8.51
C ALA A 21 -16.40 7.66 9.76
N TYR A 22 -15.38 8.32 10.33
CA TYR A 22 -15.53 9.20 11.49
C TYR A 22 -16.44 10.41 11.21
N VAL A 23 -16.27 11.06 10.05
CA VAL A 23 -17.10 12.20 9.64
C VAL A 23 -18.54 11.78 9.38
N LYS A 24 -18.78 10.58 8.82
CA LYS A 24 -20.13 10.07 8.59
C LYS A 24 -20.88 9.79 9.89
N THR A 25 -20.24 9.20 10.89
CA THR A 25 -20.88 8.98 12.21
C THR A 25 -21.18 10.30 12.93
N LEU A 26 -20.31 11.31 12.80
CA LEU A 26 -20.57 12.63 13.37
C LEU A 26 -21.73 13.37 12.68
N PHE A 27 -22.03 13.04 11.42
CA PHE A 27 -23.15 13.60 10.67
C PHE A 27 -24.49 12.97 11.05
N GLU A 28 -24.51 11.70 11.46
CA GLU A 28 -25.73 11.04 11.97
C GLU A 28 -26.09 11.54 13.38
N ASP A 29 -25.12 11.98 14.19
CA ASP A 29 -25.32 12.46 15.56
C ASP A 29 -25.53 13.98 15.70
N GLY A 30 -25.35 14.75 14.62
CA GLY A 30 -25.34 16.21 14.66
C GLY A 30 -26.21 16.84 13.57
N ASP A 31 -27.04 17.82 13.96
CA ASP A 31 -27.86 18.62 13.05
C ASP A 31 -27.00 19.50 12.13
N GLY A 32 -26.42 18.92 11.07
CA GLY A 32 -26.01 19.51 9.78
C GLY A 32 -25.21 20.82 9.71
N ALA A 33 -24.89 21.47 10.83
CA ALA A 33 -24.44 22.85 10.91
C ALA A 33 -23.16 22.91 11.75
N LYS A 34 -22.01 22.89 11.05
CA LYS A 34 -20.64 23.03 11.58
C LYS A 34 -20.22 21.98 12.63
N LEU A 35 -19.69 20.86 12.13
CA LEU A 35 -19.07 19.75 12.87
C LEU A 35 -17.98 20.16 13.90
N GLN A 36 -17.33 21.32 13.74
CA GLN A 36 -16.29 21.79 14.68
C GLN A 36 -16.84 22.26 16.04
N CYS A 37 -18.10 22.70 16.10
CA CYS A 37 -18.69 23.24 17.33
C CYS A 37 -19.45 22.18 18.15
N LEU A 38 -19.66 20.98 17.58
CA LEU A 38 -20.38 19.87 18.21
C LEU A 38 -19.45 18.86 18.88
N TYR A 39 -18.13 18.97 18.67
CA TYR A 39 -17.16 18.06 19.24
C TYR A 39 -16.98 18.30 20.74
N ASN A 40 -17.64 17.49 21.57
CA ASN A 40 -17.41 17.44 23.01
C ASN A 40 -16.44 16.28 23.35
N PRO A 41 -15.19 16.56 23.80
CA PRO A 41 -14.15 15.55 23.97
C PRO A 41 -14.45 14.52 25.07
N THR A 42 -15.42 14.76 25.95
CA THR A 42 -15.66 13.91 27.13
C THR A 42 -16.68 12.79 26.93
N THR A 43 -17.54 12.85 25.90
CA THR A 43 -18.67 11.90 25.77
C THR A 43 -18.93 11.35 24.37
N GLN A 44 -18.61 12.06 23.28
CA GLN A 44 -18.97 11.60 21.91
C GLN A 44 -17.81 10.94 21.13
N ALA A 45 -16.58 11.02 21.62
CA ALA A 45 -15.41 10.49 20.91
C ALA A 45 -15.23 8.96 21.02
N GLU A 46 -15.94 8.30 21.94
CA GLU A 46 -15.78 6.87 22.20
C GLU A 46 -16.79 6.02 21.43
N ASP A 47 -18.07 6.41 21.43
CA ASP A 47 -19.17 5.67 20.77
C ASP A 47 -19.12 5.79 19.23
N ASN A 48 -18.75 6.96 18.71
CA ASN A 48 -18.67 7.24 17.26
C ASN A 48 -17.48 6.51 16.63
N LEU A 49 -16.41 6.30 17.41
CA LEU A 49 -15.27 5.54 16.94
C LEU A 49 -15.59 4.03 16.90
N PHE A 50 -16.39 3.51 17.84
CA PHE A 50 -16.84 2.12 17.82
C PHE A 50 -17.83 1.84 16.69
N HIS A 51 -18.75 2.77 16.42
CA HIS A 51 -19.68 2.70 15.29
C HIS A 51 -18.92 2.78 13.96
N GLY A 52 -18.06 3.78 13.76
CA GLY A 52 -17.25 3.92 12.54
C GLY A 52 -16.37 2.69 12.25
N HIS A 53 -15.83 2.07 13.31
CA HIS A 53 -15.05 0.83 13.21
C HIS A 53 -15.87 -0.35 12.68
N ARG A 54 -17.13 -0.46 13.14
CA ARG A 54 -18.07 -1.49 12.70
C ARG A 54 -18.52 -1.27 11.25
N TYR A 55 -18.73 -0.03 10.82
CA TYR A 55 -19.16 0.28 9.45
C TYR A 55 -18.11 -0.03 8.38
N VAL A 56 -16.82 0.04 8.71
CA VAL A 56 -15.74 -0.22 7.74
C VAL A 56 -15.24 -1.66 7.81
N LEU A 57 -14.95 -2.21 9.01
CA LEU A 57 -14.29 -3.52 9.09
C LEU A 57 -15.23 -4.71 9.05
N VAL A 58 -16.48 -4.59 9.50
CA VAL A 58 -17.42 -5.71 9.41
C VAL A 58 -17.79 -6.03 7.96
N PRO A 59 -18.05 -5.06 7.07
CA PRO A 59 -18.31 -5.35 5.66
C PRO A 59 -17.07 -5.77 4.87
N ILE A 60 -15.89 -5.20 5.18
CA ILE A 60 -14.68 -5.40 4.37
C ILE A 60 -13.88 -6.64 4.83
N PHE A 61 -13.82 -6.90 6.13
CA PHE A 61 -12.96 -7.94 6.70
C PHE A 61 -13.71 -8.98 7.56
N GLY A 62 -14.99 -8.76 7.89
CA GLY A 62 -15.76 -9.65 8.77
C GLY A 62 -15.22 -9.77 10.21
N LEU A 63 -14.28 -8.90 10.57
CA LEU A 63 -13.54 -8.94 11.85
C LEU A 63 -13.77 -7.64 12.62
N LEU A 64 -14.06 -7.77 13.91
CA LEU A 64 -14.15 -6.64 14.84
C LEU A 64 -12.83 -6.54 15.60
N PHE A 65 -12.04 -5.52 15.28
CA PHE A 65 -10.85 -5.19 16.05
C PHE A 65 -11.21 -4.30 17.26
N ASN A 66 -10.35 -4.27 18.26
CA ASN A 66 -10.41 -3.27 19.34
C ASN A 66 -9.82 -1.94 18.85
N LYS A 67 -10.33 -0.79 19.36
CA LYS A 67 -9.84 0.57 19.03
C LYS A 67 -8.32 0.70 19.11
N ARG A 68 -7.70 0.18 20.18
CA ARG A 68 -6.24 0.20 20.39
C ARG A 68 -5.47 -0.63 19.35
N TRP A 69 -6.02 -1.76 18.94
CA TRP A 69 -5.42 -2.64 17.94
C TRP A 69 -5.48 -2.06 16.54
N PHE A 70 -6.58 -1.38 16.20
CA PHE A 70 -6.69 -0.69 14.92
C PHE A 70 -5.66 0.45 14.79
N THR A 71 -5.55 1.29 15.82
CA THR A 71 -4.53 2.36 15.85
C THR A 71 -3.11 1.79 15.78
N PHE A 72 -2.85 0.67 16.46
CA PHE A 72 -1.57 -0.01 16.38
C PHE A 72 -1.28 -0.56 14.97
N LEU A 73 -2.25 -1.19 14.30
CA LEU A 73 -2.10 -1.69 12.94
C LEU A 73 -1.82 -0.56 11.93
N MET A 74 -2.48 0.58 12.10
CA MET A 74 -2.30 1.76 11.27
C MET A 74 -0.88 2.33 11.35
N LEU A 75 -0.17 2.11 12.47
CA LEU A 75 1.25 2.43 12.63
C LEU A 75 2.16 1.28 12.16
N PHE A 76 1.80 0.03 12.42
CA PHE A 76 2.64 -1.13 12.17
C PHE A 76 2.81 -1.42 10.66
N VAL A 77 1.74 -1.31 9.88
CA VAL A 77 1.76 -1.57 8.42
C VAL A 77 2.75 -0.68 7.66
N PRO A 78 2.74 0.66 7.82
CA PRO A 78 3.68 1.53 7.09
C PRO A 78 5.11 1.41 7.63
N VAL A 79 5.27 1.25 8.95
CA VAL A 79 6.59 1.09 9.56
C VAL A 79 7.25 -0.18 9.05
N THR A 80 6.57 -1.33 9.11
CA THR A 80 7.15 -2.60 8.62
C THR A 80 7.47 -2.60 7.13
N GLY A 81 6.65 -1.97 6.28
CA GLY A 81 6.98 -1.79 4.86
C GLY A 81 8.27 -1.00 4.66
N LEU A 82 8.39 0.13 5.36
CA LEU A 82 9.59 0.97 5.30
C LEU A 82 10.84 0.24 5.83
N TRP A 83 10.70 -0.60 6.86
CA TRP A 83 11.80 -1.44 7.37
C TRP A 83 12.30 -2.45 6.33
N ILE A 84 11.41 -3.11 5.59
CA ILE A 84 11.80 -4.08 4.55
C ILE A 84 12.58 -3.37 3.43
N VAL A 85 12.08 -2.22 2.97
CA VAL A 85 12.77 -1.41 1.94
C VAL A 85 14.15 -0.93 2.43
N LEU A 86 14.27 -0.53 3.70
CA LEU A 86 15.55 -0.12 4.28
C LEU A 86 16.56 -1.28 4.37
N LEU A 87 16.10 -2.51 4.64
CA LEU A 87 16.97 -3.69 4.65
C LEU A 87 17.45 -4.04 3.24
N GLU A 88 16.57 -3.94 2.24
CA GLU A 88 16.92 -4.11 0.82
C GLU A 88 17.92 -3.03 0.37
N TYR A 89 17.67 -1.75 0.70
CA TYR A 89 18.54 -0.63 0.32
C TYR A 89 19.93 -0.68 0.97
N ARG A 90 20.02 -1.13 2.22
CA ARG A 90 21.31 -1.24 2.94
C ARG A 90 22.20 -2.39 2.45
N GLY A 91 21.79 -3.16 1.45
CA GLY A 91 22.54 -4.30 0.92
C GLY A 91 22.73 -5.43 1.93
N LEU A 92 21.96 -5.41 3.03
CA LEU A 92 21.94 -6.49 4.03
C LEU A 92 21.30 -7.76 3.47
N VAL A 93 20.48 -7.60 2.43
CA VAL A 93 19.99 -8.66 1.56
C VAL A 93 20.88 -8.62 0.31
N PRO A 94 21.57 -9.71 -0.07
CA PRO A 94 22.29 -9.77 -1.34
C PRO A 94 21.30 -9.44 -2.45
N GLU A 95 21.72 -8.63 -3.43
CA GLU A 95 20.87 -8.12 -4.53
C GLU A 95 19.85 -9.17 -4.93
N PRO A 96 18.57 -8.99 -4.57
CA PRO A 96 17.55 -9.95 -4.92
C PRO A 96 17.29 -9.75 -6.41
N THR A 97 18.11 -10.40 -7.24
CA THR A 97 17.86 -10.57 -8.67
C THR A 97 16.70 -11.55 -8.83
N CYS A 98 15.54 -11.20 -8.28
CA CYS A 98 14.26 -11.86 -8.51
C CYS A 98 13.60 -11.31 -9.80
N TYR A 99 14.40 -10.74 -10.69
CA TYR A 99 13.96 -10.24 -11.98
C TYR A 99 13.56 -11.39 -12.91
N ASP A 100 14.29 -12.50 -12.83
CA ASP A 100 14.12 -13.61 -13.76
C ASP A 100 13.49 -14.83 -13.07
N PHE A 101 12.27 -15.16 -13.49
CA PHE A 101 11.69 -16.45 -13.18
C PHE A 101 12.21 -17.47 -14.18
N VAL A 102 13.12 -18.34 -13.73
CA VAL A 102 13.74 -19.39 -14.56
C VAL A 102 12.70 -20.22 -15.31
N SER A 103 11.57 -20.56 -14.67
CA SER A 103 10.47 -21.30 -15.30
C SER A 103 9.84 -20.56 -16.49
N GLN A 104 9.80 -19.23 -16.42
CA GLN A 104 9.23 -18.40 -17.46
C GLN A 104 10.19 -18.27 -18.64
N GLU A 105 11.49 -18.13 -18.39
CA GLU A 105 12.51 -18.14 -19.45
C GLU A 105 12.51 -19.44 -20.25
N PHE A 106 12.44 -20.59 -19.56
CA PHE A 106 12.36 -21.89 -20.22
C PHE A 106 11.09 -21.99 -21.09
N ALA A 107 9.93 -21.59 -20.56
CA ALA A 107 8.67 -21.62 -21.30
C ALA A 107 8.69 -20.74 -22.57
N GLN A 108 9.39 -19.61 -22.53
CA GLN A 108 9.52 -18.72 -23.69
C GLN A 108 10.47 -19.24 -24.77
N ARG A 109 11.52 -19.96 -24.37
CA ARG A 109 12.39 -20.67 -25.32
C ARG A 109 11.65 -21.81 -26.01
N THR A 110 10.72 -22.45 -25.31
CA THR A 110 9.90 -23.55 -25.86
C THR A 110 8.72 -23.05 -26.70
N ILE A 111 8.07 -21.94 -26.33
CA ILE A 111 6.86 -21.44 -26.98
C ILE A 111 7.08 -20.02 -27.51
N ARG A 112 7.31 -19.89 -28.82
CA ARG A 112 7.68 -18.63 -29.50
C ARG A 112 6.64 -17.50 -29.40
N ASN A 113 5.36 -17.83 -29.17
CA ASN A 113 4.28 -16.84 -29.06
C ASN A 113 3.89 -16.50 -27.61
N LEU A 114 4.57 -17.07 -26.60
CA LEU A 114 4.24 -16.81 -25.21
C LEU A 114 4.83 -15.46 -24.76
N ARG A 115 4.01 -14.41 -24.88
CA ARG A 115 4.36 -13.07 -24.37
C ARG A 115 3.62 -12.81 -23.06
N THR A 116 4.39 -12.70 -21.98
CA THR A 116 3.89 -12.29 -20.66
C THR A 116 4.30 -10.85 -20.36
N ILE A 117 3.62 -10.23 -19.39
CA ILE A 117 3.91 -8.88 -18.94
C ILE A 117 5.36 -8.77 -18.41
N LEU A 118 5.85 -9.80 -17.71
CA LEU A 118 7.22 -9.81 -17.18
C LEU A 118 8.26 -9.67 -18.30
N HIS A 119 8.10 -10.41 -19.40
CA HIS A 119 9.04 -10.34 -20.51
C HIS A 119 9.06 -8.97 -21.20
N ALA A 120 7.90 -8.32 -21.31
CA ALA A 120 7.83 -6.95 -21.82
C ALA A 120 8.57 -5.96 -20.90
N ILE A 121 8.52 -6.16 -19.58
CA ILE A 121 9.23 -5.33 -18.60
C ILE A 121 10.74 -5.55 -18.69
N ILE A 122 11.21 -6.79 -18.87
CA ILE A 122 12.65 -7.09 -19.02
C ILE A 122 13.21 -6.42 -20.29
N LEU A 123 12.53 -6.57 -21.43
CA LEU A 123 12.92 -5.90 -22.69
C LEU A 123 12.95 -4.38 -22.56
N LEU A 124 11.98 -3.80 -21.85
CA LEU A 124 11.94 -2.36 -21.60
C LEU A 124 13.13 -1.91 -20.74
N ASN A 125 13.50 -2.71 -19.73
CA ASN A 125 14.62 -2.42 -18.85
C ASN A 125 15.96 -2.48 -19.61
N GLU A 126 16.17 -3.50 -20.44
CA GLU A 126 17.36 -3.60 -21.30
C GLU A 126 17.46 -2.39 -22.25
N GLY A 127 16.34 -2.00 -22.88
CA GLY A 127 16.28 -0.81 -23.73
C GLY A 127 16.64 0.47 -22.97
N PHE A 128 16.12 0.65 -21.75
CA PHE A 128 16.44 1.79 -20.89
C PHE A 128 17.93 1.81 -20.48
N CYS A 129 18.49 0.68 -20.10
CA CYS A 129 19.92 0.56 -19.76
C CYS A 129 20.81 0.93 -20.96
N CYS A 130 20.50 0.43 -22.16
CA CYS A 130 21.23 0.77 -23.39
C CYS A 130 21.15 2.27 -23.72
N LEU A 131 19.97 2.88 -23.56
CA LEU A 131 19.77 4.31 -23.79
C LEU A 131 20.56 5.17 -22.79
N MET A 132 20.53 4.82 -21.51
CA MET A 132 21.26 5.55 -20.47
C MET A 132 22.79 5.42 -20.63
N ALA A 133 23.27 4.24 -21.04
CA ALA A 133 24.68 4.00 -21.36
C ALA A 133 25.12 4.77 -22.62
N ALA A 134 24.29 4.83 -23.66
CA ALA A 134 24.58 5.63 -24.85
C ALA A 134 24.60 7.14 -24.54
N ALA A 135 23.66 7.63 -23.72
CA ALA A 135 23.59 9.03 -23.34
C ALA A 135 24.83 9.50 -22.54
N THR A 136 25.38 8.63 -21.69
CA THR A 136 26.60 8.94 -20.93
C THR A 136 27.85 8.99 -21.80
N LEU A 137 27.92 8.20 -22.87
CA LEU A 137 29.01 8.24 -23.86
C LEU A 137 28.97 9.46 -24.80
N ILE A 138 27.79 10.08 -24.98
CA ILE A 138 27.63 11.28 -25.82
C ILE A 138 28.03 12.57 -25.08
N VAL A 139 27.98 12.56 -23.74
CA VAL A 139 28.27 13.72 -22.90
C VAL A 139 29.74 13.76 -22.42
N SER A 140 30.49 12.67 -22.57
CA SER A 140 31.94 12.57 -22.28
C SER A 140 32.81 12.94 -23.48
#